data_AF-A0A9X5XGZ6-F1
#
_entry.id   AF-A0A9X5XGZ6-F1
#
_cell.length_a   1.000
_cell.length_b   1.000
_cell.length_c   1.000
_cell.angle_alpha   90.00
_cell.angle_beta   90.00
_cell.angle_gamma   90.00
#
_symmetry.space_group_name_H-M   'P 1'
#
loop_
_entity.id
_entity.type
_entity.pdbx_description
1 polymer ?
#
loop_
_entity_poly.entity_id
_entity_poly.type
_entity_poly.pdbx_seq_one_letter_code
_entity_poly.pdbx_strand_id
1 'polypeptide(L)'
;HPSLTDGPSRGMGLSELHRRGVVLDATDEPHVEDLMLASDVLVTDYSALMFDYANLDRPIVIHADDWGAYAASRGAYFDITADAPGHVAHSYRELAWLFASGSWRDEESARLRAGFRARFCAFDDGRAAERVVRTLMLGERVEHPVPVAVVPAQAGHDVLTSSRAPS
;
A
#
# COMPACT_ATOMS: atom_id res chain seq x y z
N HIS A 1 -4.69 -6.92 -17.23
CA HIS A 1 -5.66 -7.70 -18.03
C HIS A 1 -5.48 -7.37 -19.52
N PRO A 2 -5.39 -8.36 -20.43
CA PRO A 2 -5.15 -8.16 -21.87
C PRO A 2 -6.25 -7.41 -22.62
N SER A 3 -7.41 -7.13 -22.00
CA SER A 3 -8.50 -6.38 -22.63
C SER A 3 -8.33 -4.85 -22.60
N LEU A 4 -7.20 -4.34 -22.10
CA LEU A 4 -6.94 -2.89 -22.01
C LEU A 4 -6.03 -2.36 -23.13
N THR A 5 -5.53 -3.23 -24.02
CA THR A 5 -4.53 -2.87 -25.04
C THR A 5 -5.08 -2.27 -26.32
N ASP A 6 -6.37 -2.44 -26.65
CA ASP A 6 -6.89 -2.14 -27.99
C ASP A 6 -7.85 -0.94 -28.05
N GLY A 7 -7.42 0.20 -27.50
CA GLY A 7 -8.13 1.47 -27.63
C GLY A 7 -7.26 2.54 -28.29
N PRO A 8 -7.66 3.15 -29.43
CA PRO A 8 -6.85 4.13 -30.17
C PRO A 8 -6.57 5.44 -29.42
N SER A 9 -7.14 5.62 -28.22
CA SER A 9 -7.04 6.85 -27.41
C SER A 9 -5.96 6.82 -26.32
N ARG A 10 -5.18 5.74 -26.15
CA ARG A 10 -4.28 5.60 -24.97
C ARG A 10 -2.79 5.38 -25.24
N GLY A 11 -2.38 4.99 -26.45
CA GLY A 11 -0.96 4.77 -26.76
C GLY A 11 -0.06 6.01 -26.61
N MET A 12 -0.63 7.21 -26.85
CA MET A 12 0.08 8.47 -26.67
C MET A 12 0.09 8.98 -25.22
N GLY A 13 -0.83 8.51 -24.36
CA GLY A 13 -1.02 9.04 -23.01
C GLY A 13 0.02 8.55 -22.01
N LEU A 14 0.19 7.23 -21.89
CA LEU A 14 1.12 6.66 -20.89
C LEU A 14 2.58 6.99 -21.20
N SER A 15 3.00 6.87 -22.47
CA SER A 15 4.36 7.22 -22.89
C SER A 15 4.68 8.70 -22.66
N GLU A 16 3.71 9.60 -22.83
CA GLU A 16 3.88 11.02 -22.55
C GLU A 16 3.90 11.31 -21.05
N LEU A 17 3.01 10.67 -20.27
CA LEU A 17 3.04 10.76 -18.81
C LEU A 17 4.38 10.25 -18.26
N HIS A 18 4.93 9.20 -18.85
CA HIS A 18 6.25 8.69 -18.53
C HIS A 18 7.36 9.68 -18.86
N ARG A 19 7.38 10.23 -20.08
CA ARG A 19 8.34 11.28 -20.45
C ARG A 19 8.28 12.50 -19.54
N ARG A 20 7.10 12.84 -19.03
CA ARG A 20 6.88 13.95 -18.10
C ARG A 20 7.19 13.60 -16.64
N GLY A 21 7.56 12.36 -16.33
CA GLY A 21 7.81 11.89 -14.97
C GLY A 21 6.57 11.77 -14.10
N VAL A 22 5.37 11.72 -14.70
CA VAL A 22 4.09 11.57 -13.99
C VAL A 22 3.77 10.10 -13.71
N VAL A 23 4.20 9.20 -14.61
CA VAL A 23 4.03 7.75 -14.46
C VAL A 23 5.38 7.09 -14.65
N LEU A 24 5.85 6.37 -13.63
CA LEU A 24 7.07 5.57 -13.71
C LEU A 24 6.67 4.11 -13.71
N ASP A 25 7.16 3.36 -14.70
CA ASP A 25 7.06 1.91 -14.68
C ASP A 25 8.20 1.38 -13.82
N ALA A 26 7.84 0.76 -12.70
CA ALA A 26 8.77 0.16 -11.75
C ALA A 26 8.60 -1.36 -11.67
N THR A 27 8.03 -1.99 -12.70
CA THR A 27 7.76 -3.43 -12.72
C THR A 27 9.02 -4.27 -12.51
N ASP A 28 10.16 -3.81 -13.03
CA ASP A 28 11.45 -4.49 -12.93
C ASP A 28 12.28 -4.07 -11.70
N GLU A 29 11.69 -3.31 -10.76
CA GLU A 29 12.37 -2.92 -9.52
C GLU A 29 12.53 -4.15 -8.60
N PRO A 30 13.78 -4.55 -8.28
CA PRO A 30 14.02 -5.73 -7.43
C PRO A 30 13.59 -5.53 -5.98
N HIS A 31 13.51 -4.28 -5.50
CA HIS A 31 13.25 -3.92 -4.10
C HIS A 31 11.94 -3.15 -3.96
N VAL A 32 10.82 -3.88 -3.88
CA VAL A 32 9.49 -3.26 -3.71
C VAL A 32 9.40 -2.42 -2.43
N GLU A 33 10.16 -2.78 -1.40
CA GLU A 33 10.31 -2.06 -0.14
C GLU A 33 10.76 -0.60 -0.31
N ASP A 34 11.63 -0.32 -1.29
CA ASP A 34 12.09 1.04 -1.57
C ASP A 34 10.94 1.87 -2.18
N LEU A 35 10.14 1.26 -3.05
CA LEU A 35 8.93 1.89 -3.60
C LEU A 35 7.87 2.13 -2.52
N MET A 36 7.73 1.18 -1.59
CA MET A 36 6.82 1.34 -0.45
C MET A 36 7.26 2.53 0.43
N LEU A 37 8.56 2.62 0.75
CA LEU A 37 9.12 3.71 1.55
C LEU A 37 9.05 5.07 0.85
N ALA A 38 9.12 5.10 -0.48
CA ALA A 38 9.04 6.34 -1.27
C ALA A 38 7.60 6.81 -1.55
N SER A 39 6.58 5.98 -1.33
CA SER A 39 5.19 6.31 -1.69
C SER A 39 4.36 6.84 -0.52
N ASP A 40 3.48 7.80 -0.80
CA ASP A 40 2.54 8.36 0.18
C ASP A 40 1.26 7.53 0.36
N VAL A 41 0.93 6.70 -0.63
CA VAL A 41 -0.30 5.92 -0.69
C VAL A 41 -0.10 4.68 -1.56
N LEU A 42 -0.68 3.56 -1.14
CA LEU A 42 -0.78 2.35 -1.95
C LEU A 42 -2.19 2.25 -2.55
N VAL A 43 -2.27 2.10 -3.88
CA VAL A 43 -3.50 1.63 -4.56
C VAL A 43 -3.26 0.19 -4.97
N THR A 44 -4.10 -0.72 -4.50
CA THR A 44 -3.94 -2.15 -4.74
C THR A 44 -5.30 -2.83 -4.84
N ASP A 45 -5.34 -4.05 -5.35
CA ASP A 45 -6.50 -4.93 -5.39
C ASP A 45 -6.42 -5.97 -4.26
N TYR A 46 -6.24 -7.25 -4.60
CA TYR A 46 -6.14 -8.39 -3.69
C TYR A 46 -4.69 -8.82 -3.42
N SER A 47 -3.71 -7.96 -3.73
CA SER A 47 -2.29 -8.21 -3.46
C SER A 47 -1.97 -8.28 -1.96
N ALA A 48 -1.19 -9.28 -1.57
CA ALA A 48 -0.67 -9.40 -0.21
C ALA A 48 0.22 -8.22 0.22
N LEU A 49 0.69 -7.40 -0.74
CA LEU A 49 1.48 -6.20 -0.47
C LEU A 49 0.79 -5.23 0.50
N MET A 50 -0.54 -5.24 0.58
CA MET A 50 -1.29 -4.42 1.55
C MET A 50 -0.91 -4.72 3.01
N PHE A 51 -0.53 -5.96 3.34
CA PHE A 51 -0.11 -6.35 4.68
C PHE A 51 1.24 -5.75 5.05
N ASP A 52 2.20 -5.83 4.13
CA ASP A 52 3.53 -5.26 4.32
C ASP A 52 3.47 -3.73 4.37
N TYR A 53 2.71 -3.11 3.47
CA TYR A 53 2.57 -1.65 3.40
C TYR A 53 1.86 -1.07 4.63
N ALA A 54 0.93 -1.81 5.23
CA ALA A 54 0.24 -1.37 6.45
C ALA A 54 1.21 -1.16 7.63
N ASN A 55 2.38 -1.80 7.64
CA ASN A 55 3.41 -1.54 8.65
C ASN A 55 3.94 -0.10 8.60
N LEU A 56 3.93 0.54 7.43
CA LEU A 56 4.36 1.94 7.26
C LEU A 56 3.40 2.95 7.88
N ASP A 57 2.19 2.51 8.23
CA ASP A 57 1.11 3.39 8.63
C ASP A 57 0.92 4.55 7.64
N ARG A 58 0.74 4.19 6.36
CA ARG A 58 0.35 5.11 5.28
C ARG A 58 -0.97 4.69 4.63
N PRO A 59 -1.75 5.62 4.05
CA PRO A 59 -3.05 5.29 3.45
C PRO A 59 -2.97 4.18 2.40
N ILE A 60 -4.01 3.35 2.37
CA ILE A 60 -4.20 2.29 1.38
C ILE A 60 -5.60 2.46 0.77
N VAL A 61 -5.71 2.35 -0.54
CA VAL A 61 -7.00 2.32 -1.25
C VAL A 61 -7.11 0.99 -1.98
N ILE A 62 -8.19 0.25 -1.71
CA ILE A 62 -8.48 -1.00 -2.40
C ILE A 62 -9.31 -0.70 -3.64
N HIS A 63 -8.86 -1.18 -4.79
CA HIS A 63 -9.66 -1.18 -6.01
C HIS A 63 -10.16 -2.61 -6.28
N ALA A 64 -11.46 -2.83 -6.08
CA ALA A 64 -12.08 -4.15 -6.15
C ALA A 64 -13.31 -4.12 -7.08
N ASP A 65 -13.09 -3.95 -8.39
CA ASP A 65 -14.15 -3.89 -9.40
C ASP A 65 -14.72 -5.27 -9.78
N ASP A 66 -14.02 -6.35 -9.42
CA ASP A 66 -14.33 -7.73 -9.82
C ASP A 66 -14.38 -8.74 -8.65
N TRP A 67 -14.53 -8.28 -7.41
CA TRP A 67 -14.41 -9.11 -6.20
C TRP A 67 -15.21 -10.41 -6.25
N GLY A 68 -16.46 -10.35 -6.71
CA GLY A 68 -17.31 -11.55 -6.81
C GLY A 68 -16.72 -12.62 -7.74
N ALA A 69 -16.11 -12.22 -8.86
CA ALA A 69 -15.46 -13.13 -9.79
C ALA A 69 -14.11 -13.65 -9.22
N TYR A 70 -13.35 -12.76 -8.57
CA TYR A 70 -12.09 -13.13 -7.92
C TYR A 70 -12.31 -14.16 -6.80
N ALA A 71 -13.22 -13.89 -5.87
CA ALA A 71 -13.52 -14.75 -4.72
C ALA A 71 -14.05 -16.12 -5.17
N ALA A 72 -14.88 -16.18 -6.21
CA ALA A 72 -15.42 -17.43 -6.74
C ALA A 72 -14.36 -18.30 -7.43
N SER A 73 -13.33 -17.70 -8.04
CA SER A 73 -12.32 -18.43 -8.83
C SER A 73 -11.07 -18.82 -8.04
N ARG A 74 -10.60 -17.94 -7.15
CA ARG A 74 -9.35 -18.11 -6.40
C ARG A 74 -9.58 -18.53 -4.96
N GLY A 75 -10.79 -18.31 -4.44
CA GLY A 75 -11.06 -18.32 -3.01
C GLY A 75 -10.43 -17.11 -2.32
N ALA A 76 -10.92 -16.79 -1.12
CA ALA A 76 -10.31 -15.78 -0.28
C ALA A 76 -10.27 -16.30 1.17
N TYR A 77 -9.14 -16.09 1.85
CA TYR A 77 -8.99 -16.47 3.26
C TYR A 77 -9.88 -15.63 4.18
N PHE A 78 -10.22 -14.41 3.77
CA PHE A 78 -11.13 -13.49 4.44
C PHE A 78 -11.70 -12.51 3.41
N ASP A 79 -12.77 -11.82 3.77
CA ASP A 79 -13.34 -10.77 2.92
C ASP A 79 -12.51 -9.49 3.03
N ILE A 80 -11.67 -9.26 2.02
CA ILE A 80 -10.81 -8.06 1.91
C ILE A 80 -11.65 -6.78 1.90
N THR A 81 -12.90 -6.83 1.42
CA THR A 81 -13.77 -5.66 1.36
C THR A 81 -14.46 -5.35 2.69
N ALA A 82 -14.64 -6.35 3.55
CA ALA A 82 -15.22 -6.19 4.89
C ALA A 82 -14.22 -5.62 5.90
N ASP A 83 -12.95 -6.05 5.82
CA ASP A 83 -11.86 -5.67 6.72
C ASP A 83 -10.73 -4.96 5.95
N ALA A 84 -11.07 -4.03 5.04
CA ALA A 84 -10.08 -3.33 4.22
C ALA A 84 -9.19 -2.41 5.06
N PRO A 85 -7.90 -2.22 4.70
CA PRO A 85 -7.01 -1.25 5.33
C PRO A 85 -7.28 0.21 4.94
N GLY A 86 -8.40 0.50 4.25
CA GLY A 86 -8.81 1.82 3.81
C GLY A 86 -10.01 1.76 2.88
N HIS A 87 -10.31 2.87 2.18
CA HIS A 87 -11.47 2.95 1.28
C HIS A 87 -11.42 1.91 0.17
N VAL A 88 -12.59 1.37 -0.19
CA VAL A 88 -12.76 0.41 -1.29
C VAL A 88 -13.48 1.11 -2.44
N ALA A 89 -12.87 1.12 -3.62
CA ALA A 89 -13.43 1.64 -4.86
C ALA A 89 -13.79 0.48 -5.80
N HIS A 90 -15.05 0.43 -6.24
CA HIS A 90 -15.56 -0.60 -7.15
C HIS A 90 -15.59 -0.14 -8.61
N SER A 91 -15.12 1.08 -8.89
CA SER A 91 -14.96 1.59 -10.24
C SER A 91 -13.83 2.61 -10.34
N TYR A 92 -13.29 2.81 -11.55
CA TYR A 92 -12.33 3.87 -11.83
C TYR A 92 -12.87 5.28 -11.50
N ARG A 93 -14.19 5.48 -11.61
CA ARG A 93 -14.82 6.77 -11.30
C ARG A 93 -14.80 7.05 -9.80
N GLU A 94 -15.12 6.05 -8.98
CA GLU A 94 -15.04 6.14 -7.53
C GLU A 94 -13.59 6.33 -7.08
N LEU A 95 -12.65 5.57 -7.66
CA LEU A 95 -11.23 5.71 -7.38
C LEU A 95 -10.75 7.14 -7.68
N ALA A 96 -11.06 7.66 -8.87
CA ALA A 96 -10.70 9.03 -9.25
C ALA A 96 -11.35 10.08 -8.32
N TRP A 97 -12.60 9.87 -7.92
CA TRP A 97 -13.29 10.75 -6.98
C TRP A 97 -12.62 10.78 -5.61
N LEU A 98 -12.27 9.61 -5.04
CA LEU A 98 -11.60 9.50 -3.74
C LEU A 98 -10.30 10.31 -3.71
N PHE A 99 -9.51 10.23 -4.78
CA PHE A 99 -8.27 10.99 -4.93
C PHE A 99 -8.51 12.48 -5.13
N ALA A 100 -9.48 12.86 -5.97
CA ALA A 100 -9.81 14.26 -6.23
C ALA A 100 -10.43 14.98 -5.02
N SER A 101 -11.22 14.28 -4.20
CA SER A 101 -11.82 14.83 -2.98
C SER A 101 -10.86 14.86 -1.79
N GLY A 102 -9.79 14.06 -1.83
CA GLY A 102 -8.90 13.85 -0.70
C GLY A 102 -9.42 12.86 0.35
N SER A 103 -10.58 12.22 0.12
CA SER A 103 -11.18 11.25 1.05
C SER A 103 -10.30 10.01 1.27
N TRP A 104 -9.39 9.68 0.35
CA TRP A 104 -8.45 8.56 0.51
C TRP A 104 -7.59 8.62 1.79
N ARG A 105 -7.46 9.80 2.41
CA ARG A 105 -6.69 10.04 3.65
C ARG A 105 -7.51 10.69 4.77
N ASP A 106 -8.83 10.50 4.77
CA ASP A 106 -9.71 11.01 5.83
C ASP A 106 -9.63 10.18 7.12
N GLU A 107 -10.43 10.57 8.12
CA GLU A 107 -10.50 9.88 9.41
C GLU A 107 -10.97 8.43 9.28
N GLU A 108 -11.83 8.13 8.30
CA GLU A 108 -12.30 6.78 8.05
C GLU A 108 -11.18 5.90 7.50
N SER A 109 -10.38 6.42 6.55
CA SER A 109 -9.16 5.76 6.07
C SER A 109 -8.19 5.44 7.21
N ALA A 110 -8.01 6.38 8.15
CA ALA A 110 -7.19 6.15 9.34
C ALA A 110 -7.79 5.08 10.28
N ARG A 111 -9.11 5.09 10.50
CA ARG A 111 -9.82 4.13 11.35
C ARG A 111 -9.73 2.70 10.80
N LEU A 112 -9.99 2.53 9.50
CA LEU A 112 -9.91 1.25 8.81
C LEU A 112 -8.50 0.67 8.89
N ARG A 113 -7.49 1.48 8.57
CA ARG A 113 -6.08 1.12 8.67
C ARG A 113 -5.65 0.74 10.08
N ALA A 114 -6.10 1.46 11.10
CA ALA A 114 -5.78 1.13 12.49
C ALA A 114 -6.35 -0.24 12.89
N GLY A 115 -7.59 -0.55 12.50
CA GLY A 115 -8.20 -1.85 12.71
C GLY A 115 -7.45 -2.98 11.99
N PHE A 116 -7.04 -2.74 10.75
CA PHE A 116 -6.25 -3.69 9.97
C PHE A 116 -4.89 -3.97 10.60
N ARG A 117 -4.15 -2.91 10.98
CA ARG A 117 -2.83 -3.03 11.63
C ARG A 117 -2.91 -3.77 12.95
N ALA A 118 -3.92 -3.48 13.77
CA ALA A 118 -4.12 -4.18 15.04
C ALA A 118 -4.33 -5.70 14.85
N ARG A 119 -4.95 -6.10 13.74
CA ARG A 119 -5.21 -7.51 13.43
C ARG A 119 -4.01 -8.21 12.79
N PHE A 120 -3.30 -7.55 11.87
CA PHE A 120 -2.35 -8.23 10.99
C PHE A 120 -0.89 -7.82 11.20
N CYS A 121 -0.61 -6.63 11.73
CA CYS A 121 0.75 -6.09 11.86
C CYS A 121 1.32 -6.24 13.28
N ALA A 122 0.61 -6.93 14.18
CA ALA A 122 0.95 -6.95 15.60
C ALA A 122 2.32 -7.56 15.92
N PHE A 123 2.89 -8.41 15.08
CA PHE A 123 4.15 -9.12 15.38
C PHE A 123 5.37 -8.60 14.64
N ASP A 124 5.21 -7.55 13.82
CA ASP A 124 6.31 -7.01 13.03
C ASP A 124 7.09 -5.96 13.84
N ASP A 125 8.21 -6.40 14.42
CA ASP A 125 9.09 -5.59 15.27
C ASP A 125 10.43 -5.23 14.58
N GLY A 126 10.56 -5.54 13.29
CA GLY A 126 11.78 -5.32 12.52
C GLY A 126 12.96 -6.23 12.88
N ARG A 127 12.75 -7.26 13.72
CA ARG A 127 13.83 -8.17 14.18
C ARG A 127 13.71 -9.60 13.68
N ALA A 128 12.82 -9.87 12.73
CA ALA A 128 12.58 -11.22 12.21
C ALA A 128 13.87 -11.89 11.70
N ALA A 129 14.65 -11.20 10.86
CA ALA A 129 15.91 -11.73 10.33
C ALA A 129 16.96 -11.98 11.44
N GLU A 130 17.08 -11.05 12.41
CA GLU A 130 17.96 -11.22 13.56
C GLU A 130 17.60 -12.50 14.35
N ARG A 131 16.30 -12.73 14.62
CA ARG A 131 15.84 -13.93 15.32
C ARG A 131 16.21 -15.21 14.56
N VAL A 132 16.08 -15.21 13.23
CA VAL A 132 16.43 -16.37 12.40
C VAL A 132 17.92 -16.67 12.47
N VAL A 133 18.79 -15.64 12.35
CA VAL A 133 20.25 -15.81 12.45
C VAL A 133 20.64 -16.35 13.82
N ARG A 134 20.13 -15.74 14.89
CA ARG A 134 20.41 -16.18 16.26
C ARG A 134 19.99 -17.63 16.50
N THR A 135 18.79 -18.01 16.04
CA THR A 135 18.26 -19.36 16.25
C THR A 135 19.00 -20.41 15.41
N LEU A 136 19.16 -20.18 14.10
CA LEU A 136 19.63 -21.20 13.17
C LEU A 136 21.16 -21.23 13.02
N MET A 137 21.82 -20.07 13.11
CA MET A 137 23.27 -19.97 12.91
C MET A 137 24.04 -19.95 14.23
N LEU A 138 23.50 -19.32 15.27
CA LEU A 138 24.17 -19.19 16.57
C LEU A 138 23.67 -20.19 17.62
N GLY A 139 22.57 -20.92 17.35
CA GLY A 139 21.99 -21.89 18.27
C GLY A 139 21.39 -21.28 19.53
N GLU A 140 21.11 -19.98 19.52
CA GLU A 140 20.53 -19.26 20.65
C GLU A 140 19.03 -19.58 20.76
N ARG A 141 18.53 -19.73 21.99
CA ARG A 141 17.08 -19.69 22.23
C ARG A 141 16.63 -18.25 22.19
N VAL A 142 15.90 -17.89 21.14
CA VAL A 142 15.32 -16.55 21.00
C VAL A 142 13.88 -16.58 21.49
N GLU A 143 13.50 -15.57 22.27
CA GLU A 143 12.13 -15.43 22.75
C GLU A 143 11.15 -15.19 21.60
N HIS A 144 9.92 -15.66 21.77
CA HIS A 144 8.85 -15.44 20.80
C HIS A 144 8.51 -13.94 20.71
N PRO A 145 8.27 -13.41 19.49
CA PRO A 145 7.87 -12.03 19.34
C PRO A 145 6.56 -11.79 20.11
N VAL A 146 6.55 -10.73 20.92
CA VAL A 146 5.33 -10.25 21.58
C VAL A 146 4.64 -9.24 20.67
N PRO A 147 3.31 -9.07 20.78
CA PRO A 147 2.60 -8.03 20.04
C PRO A 147 3.23 -6.65 20.30
N VAL A 148 3.67 -5.99 19.24
CA VAL A 148 4.17 -4.62 19.24
C VAL A 148 2.98 -3.67 19.33
N ALA A 149 3.07 -2.69 20.24
CA ALA A 149 2.10 -1.61 20.25
C ALA A 149 2.18 -0.87 18.91
N VAL A 150 1.04 -0.76 18.21
CA VAL A 150 0.94 -0.06 16.93
C VAL A 150 1.37 1.39 17.14
N VAL A 151 2.60 1.73 16.73
CA VAL A 151 3.09 3.10 16.79
C VAL A 151 2.47 3.86 15.61
N PRO A 152 1.80 5.01 15.85
CA PRO A 152 1.31 5.84 14.75
C PRO A 152 2.49 6.35 13.92
N ALA A 153 2.34 6.43 12.60
CA ALA A 153 3.32 7.03 11.70
C ALA A 153 3.73 8.40 12.23
N GLN A 154 5.04 8.65 12.27
CA GLN A 154 5.53 10.00 12.49
C GLN A 154 5.08 10.86 11.31
N ALA A 155 4.44 12.00 11.60
CA ALA A 155 4.07 12.97 10.59
C ALA A 155 5.33 13.34 9.79
N GLY A 156 5.31 13.08 8.48
CA GLY A 156 6.42 13.43 7.61
C GLY A 156 6.80 14.89 7.78
N HIS A 157 8.07 15.14 8.08
CA HIS A 157 8.63 16.48 8.08
C HIS A 157 8.56 17.03 6.64
N ASP A 158 7.62 17.94 6.39
CA ASP A 158 7.60 18.83 5.21
C ASP A 158 8.83 19.76 5.28
N VAL A 159 10.00 19.27 4.86
CA VAL A 159 11.24 20.05 4.76
C VAL A 159 11.60 20.22 3.28
N LEU A 160 10.68 20.71 2.45
CA LEU A 160 11.00 21.14 1.08
C LEU A 160 10.21 22.36 0.56
N THR A 161 9.68 23.22 1.43
CA THR A 161 9.04 24.49 0.99
C THR A 161 9.51 25.71 1.81
N SER A 162 10.81 26.01 1.78
CA SER A 162 11.26 27.39 1.97
C SER A 162 12.65 27.64 1.38
N SER A 163 12.71 28.00 0.11
CA SER A 163 13.42 29.23 -0.30
C SER A 163 13.21 29.49 -1.79
N ARG A 164 12.41 30.50 -2.12
CA ARG A 164 12.65 31.43 -3.24
C ARG A 164 11.61 32.53 -3.18
N ALA A 165 11.96 33.62 -2.50
CA ALA A 165 11.33 34.91 -2.74
C ALA A 165 12.10 35.58 -3.91
N PRO A 166 11.42 36.15 -4.92
CA PRO A 166 12.09 36.95 -5.94
C PRO A 166 12.23 38.39 -5.45
N SER A 167 13.42 38.95 -5.67
CA SER A 167 13.70 40.38 -5.71
C SER A 167 13.42 40.95 -7.10
#